data_AF-A0A535BT44-F1
#
_entry.id   AF-A0A535BT44-F1
#
_cell.length_a   1.000
_cell.length_b   1.000
_cell.length_c   1.000
_cell.angle_alpha   90.00
_cell.angle_beta   90.00
_cell.angle_gamma   90.00
#
_symmetry.space_group_name_H-M   'P 1'
#
loop_
_entity.id
_entity.type
_entity.pdbx_description
1 polymer ?
#
loop_
_entity_poly.entity_id
_entity_poly.type
_entity_poly.pdbx_seq_one_letter_code
_entity_poly.pdbx_strand_id
1 'polypeptide(L)'
;MSEPAPQRWMSWFGIFNGQLKNNLLSESTRANIDNDSSRVFQHWLEQNPQRDDLSSMLYLDTKIWLPDNLLMKGDKMTMAASLEARIPLLDYKLIEYAANIPSNIKIKPFKAKYLLKRAYADFLPEPILTRKKMGFNVPTSTWFREGQRDLITRLLLSERARSRGFLNNEYVASVLRDHLEGKTQYGNQIFILASLELWFRVFIDSSHLECPQGSLIDLLEDKSVVPSLL
;
A
#
# COMPACT_ATOMS: atom_id res chain seq x y z
N MET A 1 -4.20 -15.65 17.97
CA MET A 1 -5.26 -15.64 16.92
C MET A 1 -6.57 -15.13 17.53
N SER A 2 -6.56 -13.99 18.22
CA SER A 2 -7.68 -13.54 19.07
C SER A 2 -8.43 -12.30 18.57
N GLU A 3 -7.89 -11.61 17.56
CA GLU A 3 -8.51 -10.39 17.02
C GLU A 3 -9.46 -10.71 15.84
N PRO A 4 -10.59 -9.98 15.71
CA PRO A 4 -11.49 -10.16 14.57
C PRO A 4 -10.82 -9.81 13.23
N ALA A 5 -11.40 -10.27 12.12
CA ALA A 5 -10.82 -10.10 10.78
C ALA A 5 -10.46 -8.64 10.41
N PRO A 6 -11.30 -7.61 10.66
CA PRO A 6 -10.96 -6.22 10.38
C PRO A 6 -9.70 -5.72 11.08
N GLN A 7 -9.58 -5.97 12.39
CA GLN A 7 -8.44 -5.53 13.20
C GLN A 7 -7.15 -6.23 12.76
N ARG A 8 -7.22 -7.55 12.50
CA ARG A 8 -6.06 -8.28 11.96
C ARG A 8 -5.65 -7.78 10.59
N TRP A 9 -6.61 -7.49 9.71
CA TRP A 9 -6.30 -6.97 8.39
C TRP A 9 -5.54 -5.64 8.51
N MET A 10 -6.02 -4.71 9.35
CA MET A 10 -5.29 -3.46 9.62
C MET A 10 -3.90 -3.68 10.24
N SER A 11 -3.76 -4.66 11.13
CA SER A 11 -2.46 -5.01 11.70
C SER A 11 -1.48 -5.52 10.65
N TRP A 12 -1.95 -6.33 9.68
CA TRP A 12 -1.10 -6.93 8.65
C TRP A 12 -0.79 -5.99 7.49
N PHE A 13 -1.74 -5.15 7.10
CA PHE A 13 -1.65 -4.32 5.89
C PHE A 13 -1.51 -2.82 6.18
N GLY A 14 -1.82 -2.38 7.40
CA GLY A 14 -1.63 -0.99 7.82
C GLY A 14 -0.15 -0.68 8.02
N ILE A 15 0.38 0.27 7.23
CA ILE A 15 1.80 0.66 7.29
C ILE A 15 2.07 1.62 8.47
N PHE A 16 1.15 2.55 8.72
CA PHE A 16 1.11 3.35 9.94
C PHE A 16 -0.08 2.87 10.78
N ASN A 17 0.20 1.98 11.74
CA ASN A 17 -0.79 1.47 12.68
C ASN A 17 -0.33 1.70 14.13
N GLY A 18 -1.27 1.62 15.08
CA GLY A 18 -1.01 1.78 16.51
C GLY A 18 -0.18 3.04 16.83
N GLN A 19 0.94 2.84 17.52
CA GLN A 19 1.81 3.93 17.96
C GLN A 19 2.43 4.72 16.81
N LEU A 20 2.71 4.09 15.67
CA LEU A 20 3.30 4.78 14.51
C LEU A 20 2.34 5.85 13.97
N LYS A 21 1.04 5.54 13.89
CA LYS A 21 0.00 6.50 13.48
C LYS A 21 -0.13 7.63 14.50
N ASN A 22 -0.14 7.31 15.79
CA ASN A 22 -0.27 8.30 16.86
C ASN A 22 0.89 9.30 16.91
N ASN A 23 2.10 8.85 16.60
CA ASN A 23 3.28 9.69 16.53
C ASN A 23 3.35 10.49 15.22
N LEU A 24 2.80 9.95 14.13
CA LEU A 24 2.81 10.57 12.81
C LEU A 24 1.90 11.78 12.71
N LEU A 25 0.68 11.70 13.25
CA LEU A 25 -0.30 12.77 13.12
C LEU A 25 0.03 13.93 14.06
N SER A 26 -0.19 15.16 13.61
CA SER A 26 -0.16 16.31 14.51
C SER A 26 -1.26 16.21 15.57
N GLU A 27 -1.08 16.88 16.70
CA GLU A 27 -2.06 16.87 17.78
C GLU A 27 -3.43 17.40 17.31
N SER A 28 -3.42 18.51 16.56
CA SER A 28 -4.62 19.09 15.96
C SER A 28 -5.31 18.10 15.02
N THR A 29 -4.57 17.43 14.14
CA THR A 29 -5.15 16.45 13.21
C THR A 29 -5.76 15.28 13.96
N ARG A 30 -5.04 14.71 14.93
CA ARG A 30 -5.51 13.58 15.71
C ARG A 30 -6.81 13.89 16.46
N ALA A 31 -6.99 15.13 16.91
CA ALA A 31 -8.22 15.58 17.58
C ALA A 31 -9.40 15.78 16.61
N ASN A 32 -9.14 15.98 15.32
CA ASN A 32 -10.16 16.35 14.32
C ASN A 32 -10.50 15.24 13.32
N ILE A 33 -9.86 14.07 13.40
CA ILE A 33 -10.14 12.94 12.52
C ILE A 33 -10.65 11.72 13.27
N ASP A 34 -11.45 10.92 12.57
CA ASP A 34 -11.75 9.56 12.99
C ASP A 34 -10.48 8.69 12.83
N ASN A 35 -9.96 8.20 13.95
CA ASN A 35 -8.77 7.37 13.97
C ASN A 35 -9.04 5.90 13.67
N ASP A 36 -10.30 5.46 13.62
CA ASP A 36 -10.67 4.09 13.30
C ASP A 36 -10.81 3.88 11.79
N SER A 37 -9.71 3.44 11.17
CA SER A 37 -9.72 3.03 9.77
C SER A 37 -10.43 1.69 9.54
N SER A 38 -10.86 0.98 10.59
CA SER A 38 -11.45 -0.34 10.48
C SER A 38 -12.86 -0.33 9.87
N ARG A 39 -13.55 0.81 9.98
CA ARG A 39 -14.91 1.04 9.47
C ARG A 39 -15.07 0.67 7.99
N VAL A 40 -14.03 0.86 7.19
CA VAL A 40 -14.05 0.52 5.76
C VAL A 40 -14.20 -0.99 5.57
N PHE A 41 -13.54 -1.80 6.40
CA PHE A 41 -13.68 -3.26 6.36
C PHE A 41 -15.02 -3.71 6.95
N GLN A 42 -15.46 -3.06 8.04
CA GLN A 42 -16.74 -3.37 8.67
C GLN A 42 -17.90 -3.18 7.69
N HIS A 43 -17.92 -2.07 6.95
CA HIS A 43 -18.91 -1.79 5.92
C HIS A 43 -19.09 -2.95 4.92
N TRP A 44 -17.99 -3.50 4.42
CA TRP A 44 -18.02 -4.62 3.48
C TRP A 44 -18.55 -5.92 4.11
N LEU A 45 -18.15 -6.20 5.36
CA LEU A 45 -18.54 -7.42 6.06
C LEU A 45 -19.97 -7.37 6.61
N GLU A 46 -20.48 -6.20 6.96
CA GLU A 46 -21.87 -6.00 7.37
C GLU A 46 -22.83 -6.27 6.21
N GLN A 47 -22.50 -5.80 5.01
CA GLN A 47 -23.29 -6.05 3.81
C GLN A 47 -23.20 -7.51 3.33
N ASN A 48 -22.06 -8.17 3.55
CA ASN A 48 -21.80 -9.53 3.09
C ASN A 48 -21.06 -10.34 4.18
N PRO A 49 -21.76 -10.78 5.23
CA PRO A 49 -21.17 -11.58 6.29
C PRO A 49 -20.59 -12.88 5.72
N GLN A 50 -19.38 -13.22 6.15
CA GLN A 50 -18.71 -14.44 5.71
C GLN A 50 -18.79 -15.52 6.79
N ARG A 51 -18.73 -16.79 6.36
CA ARG A 51 -18.89 -17.97 7.25
C ARG A 51 -17.82 -18.08 8.35
N ASP A 52 -16.63 -17.54 8.10
CA ASP A 52 -15.49 -17.63 9.00
C ASP A 52 -14.50 -16.49 8.72
N ASP A 53 -13.59 -16.28 9.67
CA ASP A 53 -12.57 -15.24 9.61
C ASP A 53 -11.69 -15.29 8.37
N LEU A 54 -11.29 -16.48 7.93
CA LEU A 54 -10.45 -16.61 6.72
C LEU A 54 -11.23 -16.13 5.50
N SER A 55 -12.50 -16.51 5.40
CA SER A 55 -13.40 -16.10 4.32
C SER A 55 -13.64 -14.61 4.37
N SER A 56 -13.79 -14.01 5.55
CA SER A 56 -13.83 -12.54 5.75
C SER A 56 -12.58 -11.86 5.19
N MET A 57 -11.39 -12.36 5.55
CA MET A 57 -10.13 -11.78 5.07
C MET A 57 -9.97 -11.90 3.55
N LEU A 58 -10.26 -13.07 2.98
CA LEU A 58 -10.19 -13.29 1.54
C LEU A 58 -11.20 -12.42 0.78
N TYR A 59 -12.40 -12.24 1.34
CA TYR A 59 -13.41 -11.35 0.76
C TYR A 59 -12.93 -9.89 0.77
N LEU A 60 -12.41 -9.41 1.91
CA LEU A 60 -11.83 -8.07 2.01
C LEU A 60 -10.67 -7.86 1.02
N ASP A 61 -9.84 -8.87 0.79
CA ASP A 61 -8.79 -8.80 -0.22
C ASP A 61 -9.38 -8.56 -1.62
N THR A 62 -10.53 -9.17 -1.97
CA THR A 62 -11.20 -8.90 -3.26
C THR A 62 -11.82 -7.51 -3.37
N LYS A 63 -12.19 -6.91 -2.24
CA LYS A 63 -12.88 -5.60 -2.23
C LYS A 63 -11.94 -4.41 -2.06
N ILE A 64 -10.78 -4.61 -1.47
CA ILE A 64 -9.88 -3.52 -1.06
C ILE A 64 -8.47 -3.79 -1.56
N TRP A 65 -7.83 -4.88 -1.12
CA TRP A 65 -6.40 -5.10 -1.40
C TRP A 65 -6.09 -5.32 -2.89
N LEU A 66 -6.88 -6.14 -3.56
CA LEU A 66 -6.68 -6.42 -4.98
C LEU A 66 -6.90 -5.17 -5.83
N PRO A 67 -8.09 -4.53 -5.85
CA PRO A 67 -8.33 -3.39 -6.73
C PRO A 67 -7.40 -2.21 -6.43
N ASP A 68 -7.27 -1.81 -5.16
CA ASP A 68 -6.63 -0.53 -4.80
C ASP A 68 -5.11 -0.64 -4.56
N ASN A 69 -4.54 -1.85 -4.70
CA ASN A 69 -3.10 -2.02 -4.56
C ASN A 69 -2.49 -2.86 -5.69
N LEU A 70 -2.83 -4.14 -5.80
CA LEU A 70 -2.14 -5.03 -6.74
C LEU A 70 -2.58 -4.81 -8.19
N LEU A 71 -3.89 -4.76 -8.43
CA LEU A 71 -4.46 -4.65 -9.77
C LEU A 71 -4.23 -3.26 -10.36
N MET A 72 -4.52 -2.20 -9.60
CA MET A 72 -4.25 -0.83 -10.04
C MET A 72 -2.79 -0.64 -10.47
N LYS A 73 -1.82 -1.16 -9.70
CA LYS A 73 -0.39 -1.00 -10.04
C LYS A 73 -0.01 -1.81 -11.26
N GLY A 74 -0.45 -3.06 -11.34
CA GLY A 74 -0.18 -3.92 -12.50
C GLY A 74 -0.73 -3.32 -13.80
N ASP A 75 -1.99 -2.88 -13.77
CA ASP A 75 -2.66 -2.25 -14.90
C ASP A 75 -1.96 -0.97 -15.35
N LYS A 76 -1.77 0.00 -14.45
CA LYS A 76 -1.11 1.28 -14.78
C LYS A 76 0.29 1.09 -15.35
N MET A 77 1.09 0.20 -14.77
CA MET A 77 2.47 -0.03 -15.21
C MET A 77 2.54 -0.74 -16.57
N THR A 78 1.63 -1.67 -16.84
CA THR A 78 1.62 -2.42 -18.10
C THR A 78 1.05 -1.58 -19.24
N MET A 79 -0.04 -0.85 -18.98
CA MET A 79 -0.62 0.08 -19.95
C MET A 79 0.31 1.26 -20.29
N ALA A 80 1.13 1.73 -19.34
CA ALA A 80 2.19 2.71 -19.62
C ALA A 80 3.21 2.20 -20.67
N ALA A 81 3.34 0.89 -20.83
CA ALA A 81 4.16 0.24 -21.85
C ALA A 81 3.32 -0.33 -23.02
N SER A 82 2.05 0.06 -23.14
CA SER A 82 1.10 -0.49 -24.13
C SER A 82 0.96 -2.03 -24.08
N LEU A 83 1.11 -2.62 -22.90
CA LEU A 83 0.96 -4.05 -22.65
C LEU A 83 -0.33 -4.33 -21.89
N GLU A 84 -1.12 -5.28 -22.38
CA GLU A 84 -2.31 -5.77 -21.67
C GLU A 84 -1.93 -6.96 -20.77
N ALA A 85 -2.04 -6.79 -19.45
CA ALA A 85 -1.86 -7.88 -18.50
C ALA A 85 -3.16 -8.65 -18.25
N ARG A 86 -3.11 -9.98 -18.39
CA ARG A 86 -4.21 -10.89 -18.03
C ARG A 86 -3.88 -11.61 -16.73
N ILE A 87 -4.88 -11.79 -15.85
CA ILE A 87 -4.71 -12.41 -14.52
C ILE A 87 -5.66 -13.61 -14.40
N PRO A 88 -5.32 -14.77 -14.98
CA PRO A 88 -6.24 -15.92 -15.07
C PRO A 88 -6.72 -16.45 -13.71
N LEU A 89 -5.93 -16.27 -12.66
CA LEU A 89 -6.31 -16.69 -11.30
C LEU A 89 -7.45 -15.86 -10.70
N LEU A 90 -7.85 -14.75 -11.34
CA LEU A 90 -8.98 -13.92 -10.96
C LEU A 90 -10.19 -14.11 -11.90
N ASP A 91 -10.22 -15.18 -12.70
CA ASP A 91 -11.45 -15.56 -13.38
C ASP A 91 -12.59 -15.75 -12.37
N TYR A 92 -13.75 -15.16 -12.67
CA TYR A 92 -14.86 -15.10 -11.72
C TYR A 92 -15.38 -16.49 -11.35
N LYS A 93 -15.38 -17.46 -12.28
CA LYS A 93 -15.81 -18.84 -11.99
C LYS A 93 -14.84 -19.53 -11.04
N LEU A 94 -13.54 -19.32 -11.23
CA LEU A 94 -12.52 -19.84 -10.34
C LEU A 94 -12.64 -19.23 -8.94
N ILE A 95 -12.86 -17.91 -8.86
CA ILE A 95 -13.00 -17.20 -7.58
C ILE A 95 -14.28 -17.63 -6.85
N GLU A 96 -15.42 -17.74 -7.54
CA GLU A 96 -16.68 -18.22 -6.98
C GLU A 96 -16.54 -19.66 -6.47
N TYR A 97 -15.91 -20.54 -7.24
CA TYR A 97 -15.61 -21.90 -6.80
C TYR A 97 -14.71 -21.90 -5.55
N ALA A 98 -13.59 -21.17 -5.61
CA ALA A 98 -12.63 -21.10 -4.50
C ALA A 98 -13.24 -20.45 -3.25
N ALA A 99 -14.16 -19.51 -3.39
CA ALA A 99 -14.89 -18.87 -2.31
C ALA A 99 -15.77 -19.88 -1.55
N ASN A 100 -16.32 -20.89 -2.24
CA ASN A 100 -17.18 -21.91 -1.64
C ASN A 100 -16.42 -23.04 -0.91
N ILE A 101 -15.13 -23.21 -1.14
CA ILE A 101 -14.34 -24.26 -0.48
C ILE A 101 -14.27 -24.01 1.04
N PRO A 102 -14.48 -25.02 1.90
CA PRO A 102 -14.27 -24.88 3.34
C PRO A 102 -12.84 -24.45 3.72
N SER A 103 -12.70 -23.53 4.68
CA SER A 103 -11.42 -22.93 5.06
C SER A 103 -10.37 -23.94 5.54
N ASN A 104 -10.80 -24.99 6.24
CA ASN A 104 -9.95 -26.12 6.69
C ASN A 104 -9.40 -26.98 5.54
N ILE A 105 -9.97 -26.88 4.33
CA ILE A 105 -9.47 -27.51 3.10
C ILE A 105 -8.55 -26.55 2.34
N LYS A 106 -8.88 -25.24 2.29
CA LYS A 106 -8.07 -24.23 1.59
C LYS A 106 -6.66 -24.09 2.17
N ILE A 107 -6.58 -23.99 3.50
CA ILE A 107 -5.33 -23.72 4.23
C ILE A 107 -5.05 -24.86 5.20
N LYS A 108 -3.77 -25.27 5.25
CA LYS A 108 -3.24 -26.15 6.28
C LYS A 108 -2.19 -25.40 7.08
N PRO A 109 -2.07 -25.64 8.40
CA PRO A 109 -1.04 -25.02 9.23
C PRO A 109 0.34 -25.15 8.58
N PHE A 110 1.07 -24.05 8.53
CA PHE A 110 2.43 -23.96 7.96
C PHE A 110 2.58 -24.33 6.48
N LYS A 111 1.48 -24.57 5.75
CA LYS A 111 1.49 -24.91 4.31
C LYS A 111 0.76 -23.85 3.51
N ALA A 112 1.49 -22.81 3.11
CA ALA A 112 0.98 -21.78 2.21
C ALA A 112 0.63 -22.37 0.83
N LYS A 113 -0.45 -21.89 0.22
CA LYS A 113 -0.93 -22.31 -1.10
C LYS A 113 -1.16 -23.83 -1.23
N TYR A 114 -1.51 -24.51 -0.13
CA TYR A 114 -1.64 -25.98 -0.08
C TYR A 114 -2.53 -26.53 -1.22
N LEU A 115 -3.76 -26.02 -1.34
CA LEU A 115 -4.70 -26.51 -2.34
C LEU A 115 -4.22 -26.22 -3.77
N LEU A 116 -3.69 -25.02 -4.02
CA LEU A 116 -3.14 -24.65 -5.33
C LEU A 116 -1.95 -25.53 -5.73
N LYS A 117 -1.04 -25.83 -4.80
CA LYS A 117 0.09 -26.74 -5.06
C LYS A 117 -0.39 -28.14 -5.38
N ARG A 118 -1.42 -28.65 -4.69
CA ARG A 118 -2.01 -29.96 -4.99
C ARG A 118 -2.70 -30.01 -6.35
N ALA A 119 -3.42 -28.96 -6.73
CA ALA A 119 -4.11 -28.89 -8.01
C ALA A 119 -3.15 -28.91 -9.22
N TYR A 120 -1.90 -28.50 -9.02
CA TYR A 120 -0.87 -28.46 -10.06
C TYR A 120 0.25 -29.49 -9.86
N ALA A 121 0.08 -30.44 -8.94
CA ALA A 121 1.13 -31.40 -8.60
C ALA A 121 1.57 -32.25 -9.81
N ASP A 122 0.63 -32.57 -10.70
CA ASP A 122 0.90 -33.37 -11.90
C ASP A 122 1.53 -32.55 -13.04
N PHE A 123 1.55 -31.21 -12.93
CA PHE A 123 2.03 -30.31 -13.99
C PHE A 123 3.38 -29.65 -13.68
N LEU A 124 3.78 -29.58 -12.40
CA LEU A 124 4.96 -28.84 -11.96
C LEU A 124 5.98 -29.78 -11.32
N PRO A 125 7.29 -29.57 -11.55
CA PRO A 125 8.31 -30.40 -10.95
C PRO A 125 8.44 -30.09 -9.45
N GLU A 126 8.87 -31.10 -8.68
CA GLU A 126 8.98 -31.03 -7.21
C GLU A 126 9.74 -29.80 -6.67
N PRO A 127 10.83 -29.31 -7.30
CA PRO A 127 11.51 -28.09 -6.86
C PRO A 127 10.63 -26.84 -6.89
N ILE A 128 9.66 -26.77 -7.81
CA ILE A 128 8.71 -25.63 -7.90
C ILE A 128 7.60 -25.80 -6.86
N LEU A 129 7.08 -27.02 -6.68
CA LEU A 129 6.04 -27.31 -5.69
C LEU A 129 6.51 -27.07 -4.26
N THR A 130 7.78 -27.36 -3.96
CA THR A 130 8.36 -27.20 -2.61
C THR A 130 8.96 -25.83 -2.36
N ARG A 131 9.14 -25.00 -3.40
CA ARG A 131 9.72 -23.66 -3.28
C ARG A 131 8.97 -22.82 -2.24
N LYS A 132 9.75 -22.13 -1.39
CA LYS A 132 9.23 -21.15 -0.42
C LYS A 132 8.58 -19.99 -1.17
N LYS A 133 7.48 -19.46 -0.62
CA LYS A 133 6.81 -18.28 -1.17
C LYS A 133 7.80 -17.11 -1.13
N MET A 134 8.07 -16.53 -2.29
CA MET A 134 8.78 -15.26 -2.43
C MET A 134 7.76 -14.18 -2.76
N GLY A 135 7.84 -13.06 -2.05
CA GLY A 135 7.07 -11.86 -2.39
C GLY A 135 7.71 -11.09 -3.55
N PHE A 136 6.94 -10.19 -4.15
CA PHE A 136 7.43 -9.21 -5.12
C PHE A 136 7.59 -7.87 -4.41
N ASN A 137 8.59 -7.77 -3.56
CA ASN A 137 8.82 -6.55 -2.79
C ASN A 137 9.55 -5.53 -3.67
N VAL A 138 8.99 -4.33 -3.78
CA VAL A 138 9.67 -3.19 -4.39
C VAL A 138 10.81 -2.78 -3.44
N PRO A 139 12.06 -2.63 -3.91
CA PRO A 139 13.20 -2.34 -3.04
C PRO A 139 13.27 -0.85 -2.65
N THR A 140 12.17 -0.31 -2.12
CA THR A 140 12.04 1.10 -1.73
C THR A 140 13.12 1.51 -0.72
N SER A 141 13.47 0.64 0.23
CA SER A 141 14.56 0.88 1.18
C SER A 141 15.91 1.10 0.51
N THR A 142 16.22 0.38 -0.57
CA THR A 142 17.47 0.56 -1.31
C THR A 142 17.40 1.85 -2.13
N TRP A 143 16.27 2.08 -2.80
CA TRP A 143 16.06 3.30 -3.58
C TRP A 143 16.25 4.56 -2.73
N PHE A 144 15.64 4.64 -1.54
CA PHE A 144 15.72 5.85 -0.73
C PHE A 144 17.07 6.05 -0.03
N ARG A 145 17.83 4.99 0.23
CA ARG A 145 19.16 5.11 0.85
C ARG A 145 20.26 5.46 -0.15
N GLU A 146 20.17 4.90 -1.35
CA GLU A 146 21.26 4.95 -2.33
C GLU A 146 20.92 5.85 -3.53
N GLY A 147 19.78 5.63 -4.19
CA GLY A 147 19.49 6.26 -5.48
C GLY A 147 18.67 7.56 -5.41
N GLN A 148 17.83 7.73 -4.39
CA GLN A 148 16.78 8.76 -4.32
C GLN A 148 16.78 9.51 -2.99
N ARG A 149 17.90 9.47 -2.25
CA ARG A 149 18.05 10.05 -0.92
C ARG A 149 17.78 11.57 -0.90
N ASP A 150 18.37 12.30 -1.84
CA ASP A 150 18.19 13.75 -1.91
C ASP A 150 16.74 14.11 -2.26
N LEU A 151 16.20 13.47 -3.31
CA LEU A 151 14.83 13.67 -3.76
C LEU A 151 13.82 13.50 -2.62
N ILE A 152 13.90 12.37 -1.90
CA ILE A 152 12.93 12.07 -0.85
C ILE A 152 13.08 13.00 0.36
N THR A 153 14.31 13.44 0.64
CA THR A 153 14.59 14.40 1.72
C THR A 153 14.01 15.76 1.39
N ARG A 154 14.25 16.26 0.18
CA ARG A 154 13.69 17.53 -0.32
C ARG A 154 12.18 17.50 -0.35
N LEU A 155 11.58 16.41 -0.81
CA LEU A 155 10.12 16.26 -0.85
C LEU A 155 9.52 16.35 0.56
N LEU A 156 9.94 15.44 1.46
CA LEU A 156 9.30 15.27 2.77
C LEU A 156 9.67 16.34 3.80
N LEU A 157 10.83 17.00 3.66
CA LEU A 157 11.27 18.05 4.58
C LEU A 157 11.13 19.45 4.01
N SER A 158 10.54 19.61 2.82
CA SER A 158 10.24 20.93 2.26
C SER A 158 9.34 21.75 3.20
N GLU A 159 9.48 23.08 3.12
CA GLU A 159 8.58 24.01 3.81
C GLU A 159 7.12 23.75 3.44
N ARG A 160 6.84 23.50 2.16
CA ARG A 160 5.52 23.15 1.63
C ARG A 160 4.90 21.92 2.30
N ALA A 161 5.67 20.83 2.48
CA ALA A 161 5.18 19.65 3.17
C ALA A 161 4.92 19.93 4.67
N ARG A 162 5.82 20.69 5.30
CA ARG A 162 5.76 21.02 6.73
C ARG A 162 4.65 21.98 7.10
N SER A 163 4.32 22.93 6.21
CA SER A 163 3.32 23.96 6.44
C SER A 163 1.88 23.44 6.37
N ARG A 164 1.67 22.21 5.86
CA ARG A 164 0.33 21.59 5.80
C ARG A 164 -0.31 21.37 7.17
N GLY A 165 0.50 21.21 8.22
CA GLY A 165 0.00 21.04 9.60
C GLY A 165 -0.64 19.70 9.93
N PHE A 166 -0.72 18.75 8.98
CA PHE A 166 -1.35 17.44 9.22
C PHE A 166 -0.46 16.45 9.98
N LEU A 167 0.85 16.52 9.74
CA LEU A 167 1.82 15.56 10.24
C LEU A 167 2.71 16.19 11.31
N ASN A 168 3.20 15.38 12.23
CA ASN A 168 4.27 15.74 13.13
C ASN A 168 5.59 15.77 12.35
N ASN A 169 6.04 16.98 12.01
CA ASN A 169 7.23 17.22 11.20
C ASN A 169 8.52 16.65 11.84
N GLU A 170 8.62 16.68 13.17
CA GLU A 170 9.77 16.14 13.90
C GLU A 170 9.83 14.62 13.80
N TYR A 171 8.66 13.96 13.89
CA TYR A 171 8.53 12.53 13.70
C TYR A 171 8.81 12.11 12.25
N VAL A 172 8.32 12.86 11.26
CA VAL A 172 8.65 12.61 9.84
C VAL A 172 10.16 12.71 9.61
N ALA A 173 10.81 13.73 10.17
CA ALA A 173 12.26 13.89 10.07
C ALA A 173 13.03 12.76 10.76
N SER A 174 12.55 12.25 11.90
CA SER A 174 13.20 11.13 12.60
C SER A 174 13.04 9.81 11.82
N VAL A 175 11.86 9.52 11.30
CA VAL A 175 11.60 8.36 10.42
C VAL A 175 12.55 8.38 9.22
N LEU A 176 12.68 9.54 8.56
CA LEU A 176 13.56 9.67 7.40
C LEU A 176 15.03 9.48 7.80
N ARG A 177 15.51 10.19 8.83
CA ARG A 177 16.90 10.08 9.31
C ARG A 177 17.26 8.65 9.69
N ASP A 178 16.45 8.02 10.54
CA ASP A 178 16.72 6.66 11.04
C ASP A 178 16.73 5.64 9.89
N HIS A 179 15.95 5.88 8.83
CA HIS A 179 16.02 5.06 7.63
C HIS A 179 17.30 5.26 6.83
N LEU A 180 17.67 6.52 6.57
CA LEU A 180 18.83 6.87 5.77
C LEU A 180 20.15 6.46 6.44
N GLU A 181 20.18 6.45 7.78
CA GLU A 181 21.31 5.97 8.58
C GLU A 181 21.31 4.43 8.75
N GLY A 182 20.28 3.75 8.25
CA GLY A 182 20.17 2.28 8.35
C GLY A 182 19.82 1.75 9.74
N LYS A 183 19.43 2.62 10.68
CA LYS A 183 18.99 2.24 12.03
C LYS A 183 17.70 1.43 12.00
N THR A 184 16.77 1.82 11.12
CA THR A 184 15.46 1.16 10.96
C THR A 184 15.01 1.10 9.50
N GLN A 185 14.23 0.09 9.13
CA GLN A 185 13.70 -0.07 7.77
C GLN A 185 12.32 0.58 7.62
N TYR A 186 12.29 1.88 7.29
CA TYR A 186 11.05 2.63 7.06
C TYR A 186 10.69 2.83 5.56
N GLY A 187 11.20 2.00 4.65
CA GLY A 187 11.00 2.18 3.21
C GLY A 187 9.52 2.27 2.79
N ASN A 188 8.64 1.47 3.37
CA ASN A 188 7.20 1.52 3.08
C ASN A 188 6.52 2.77 3.63
N GLN A 189 6.90 3.19 4.84
CA GLN A 189 6.42 4.40 5.51
C GLN A 189 6.79 5.63 4.70
N ILE A 190 8.07 5.74 4.32
CA ILE A 190 8.58 6.84 3.49
C ILE A 190 7.87 6.87 2.14
N PHE A 191 7.66 5.72 1.50
CA PHE A 191 6.92 5.65 0.23
C PHE A 191 5.49 6.19 0.35
N ILE A 192 4.77 5.87 1.44
CA ILE A 192 3.43 6.41 1.69
C ILE A 192 3.45 7.91 1.93
N LEU A 193 4.39 8.40 2.74
CA LEU A 193 4.52 9.84 3.00
C LEU A 193 4.84 10.60 1.71
N ALA A 194 5.71 10.04 0.86
CA ALA A 194 6.04 10.60 -0.43
C ALA A 194 4.81 10.65 -1.36
N SER A 195 4.07 9.55 -1.40
CA SER A 195 2.86 9.44 -2.22
C SER A 195 1.80 10.44 -1.77
N LEU A 196 1.63 10.63 -0.46
CA LEU A 196 0.70 11.61 0.10
C LEU A 196 1.10 13.05 -0.26
N GLU A 197 2.37 13.41 -0.09
CA GLU A 197 2.85 14.75 -0.43
C GLU A 197 2.73 15.03 -1.93
N LEU A 198 3.08 14.06 -2.79
CA LEU A 198 2.90 14.19 -4.24
C LEU A 198 1.42 14.33 -4.61
N TRP A 199 0.53 13.58 -3.95
CA TRP A 199 -0.91 13.70 -4.17
C TRP A 199 -1.40 15.12 -3.83
N PHE A 200 -0.99 15.69 -2.70
CA PHE A 200 -1.36 17.07 -2.40
C PHE A 200 -0.84 18.05 -3.45
N ARG A 201 0.41 17.93 -3.85
CA ARG A 201 1.00 18.84 -4.85
C ARG A 201 0.26 18.80 -6.18
N VAL A 202 -0.13 17.61 -6.64
CA VAL A 202 -0.74 17.41 -7.96
C VAL A 202 -2.25 17.68 -7.95
N PHE A 203 -2.96 17.30 -6.88
CA PHE A 203 -4.43 17.29 -6.87
C PHE A 203 -5.08 18.34 -5.98
N ILE A 204 -4.36 18.90 -5.01
CA ILE A 204 -4.91 19.88 -4.06
C ILE A 204 -4.34 21.27 -4.31
N ASP A 205 -3.03 21.36 -4.48
CA ASP A 205 -2.36 22.65 -4.63
C ASP A 205 -2.41 23.18 -6.08
N SER A 206 -2.51 22.29 -7.08
CA SER A 206 -2.57 22.68 -8.49
C SER A 206 -3.96 23.22 -8.86
N SER A 207 -3.99 24.41 -9.48
CA SER A 207 -5.23 25.02 -10.00
C SER A 207 -5.81 24.27 -11.21
N HIS A 208 -4.97 23.55 -11.95
CA HIS A 208 -5.34 22.73 -13.09
C HIS A 208 -4.74 21.32 -12.96
N LEU A 209 -5.55 20.30 -13.27
CA LEU A 209 -5.09 18.92 -13.31
C LEU A 209 -4.38 18.67 -14.63
N GLU A 210 -3.06 18.87 -14.62
CA GLU A 210 -2.20 18.50 -15.73
C GLU A 210 -1.42 17.22 -15.40
N CYS A 211 -1.24 16.36 -16.40
CA CYS A 211 -0.34 15.22 -16.25
C CYS A 211 1.09 15.77 -16.03
N PRO A 212 1.74 15.49 -14.89
CA PRO A 212 3.09 16.01 -14.63
C PRO A 212 4.02 15.64 -15.78
N GLN A 213 4.54 16.66 -16.46
CA GLN A 213 5.55 16.49 -17.50
C GLN A 213 6.93 16.53 -16.85
N GLY A 214 7.85 15.66 -17.29
CA GLY A 214 9.22 15.62 -16.78
C GLY A 214 9.43 14.66 -15.60
N SER A 215 10.57 14.82 -14.94
CA SER A 215 10.98 14.01 -13.80
C SER A 215 10.36 14.49 -12.48
N LEU A 216 10.43 13.65 -11.44
CA LEU A 216 10.06 14.07 -10.08
C LEU A 216 10.88 15.28 -9.59
N ILE A 217 12.09 15.48 -10.11
CA ILE A 217 12.94 16.63 -9.78
C ILE A 217 12.30 17.91 -10.32
N ASP A 218 11.78 17.88 -11.56
CA ASP A 218 11.11 19.03 -12.17
C ASP A 218 9.88 19.45 -11.36
N LEU A 219 9.16 18.49 -10.78
CA LEU A 219 8.01 18.74 -9.90
C LEU A 219 8.41 19.31 -8.52
N LEU A 220 9.67 19.11 -8.09
CA LEU A 220 10.19 19.70 -6.86
C LEU A 220 10.76 21.11 -7.06
N GLU A 221 11.12 21.49 -8.28
CA GLU A 221 11.80 22.75 -8.60
C GLU A 221 10.86 23.93 -8.86
N ASP A 222 9.55 23.76 -8.62
CA ASP A 222 8.51 24.80 -8.60
C ASP A 222 8.65 25.84 -9.72
N LYS A 223 8.49 25.39 -10.98
CA LYS A 223 8.24 26.32 -12.11
C LYS A 223 6.81 26.86 -12.14
N SER A 224 5.98 26.53 -11.15
CA SER A 224 4.56 26.92 -11.09
C SER A 224 4.28 28.22 -10.34
N VAL A 225 5.28 28.88 -9.75
CA VAL A 225 5.16 30.31 -9.42
C VAL A 225 5.48 31.12 -10.68
N VAL A 226 4.61 31.05 -11.68
CA VAL A 226 4.49 32.19 -12.60
C VAL A 226 3.83 33.27 -11.74
N PRO A 227 4.51 34.39 -11.42
CA PRO A 227 3.84 35.51 -10.78
C PRO A 227 2.68 35.86 -11.70
N SER A 228 1.47 35.95 -11.16
CA SER A 228 0.35 36.57 -11.88
C SER A 228 0.80 37.97 -12.29
N LEU A 229 1.28 38.09 -13.53
CA LEU A 229 1.61 39.36 -14.14
C LEU A 229 0.28 39.97 -14.59
N LEU A 230 -0.14 40.94 -13.78
CA LEU A 230 -1.20 41.94 -13.97
C LEU A 230 -2.64 41.47 -13.79
#